data_AF-A0A327JE93-F1
#
_entry.id   AF-A0A327JE93-F1
#
_cell.length_a   1.000
_cell.length_b   1.000
_cell.length_c   1.000
_cell.angle_alpha   90.00
_cell.angle_beta   90.00
_cell.angle_gamma   90.00
#
_symmetry.space_group_name_H-M   'P 1'
#
loop_
_entity.id
_entity.type
_entity.pdbx_description
1 polymer ?
#
loop_
_entity_poly.entity_id
_entity_poly.type
_entity_poly.pdbx_seq_one_letter_code
_entity_poly.pdbx_strand_id
1 'polypeptide(L)'
;MCNMLRLMNLKDEQALTKAMNNETEATSKITDLARDYRDAKKNINAEYEYDDVEREQKIEEIEDQYKLDLAELNEWQTEIDNEKVEKQTVIAKREDMIDMYEEEMPEEIKKDHTYGYN
;
A
#
# COMPACT_ATOMS: atom_id res chain seq x y z
N MET A 1 12.22 -27.54 -11.47
CA MET A 1 12.65 -26.41 -10.62
C MET A 1 11.89 -25.13 -10.97
N CYS A 2 11.79 -24.76 -12.26
CA CYS A 2 11.06 -23.55 -12.72
C CYS A 2 9.60 -23.47 -12.29
N ASN A 3 8.82 -24.57 -12.34
CA ASN A 3 7.42 -24.57 -11.88
C ASN A 3 7.26 -24.17 -10.40
N MET A 4 8.21 -24.54 -9.54
CA MET A 4 8.17 -24.18 -8.12
C MET A 4 8.47 -22.69 -7.92
N LEU A 5 9.45 -22.15 -8.65
CA LEU A 5 9.80 -20.73 -8.63
C LEU A 5 8.63 -19.87 -9.15
N ARG A 6 7.97 -20.28 -10.24
CA ARG A 6 6.77 -19.60 -10.78
C ARG A 6 5.62 -19.59 -9.77
N LEU A 7 5.35 -20.69 -9.08
CA LEU A 7 4.33 -20.73 -8.01
C LEU A 7 4.68 -19.84 -6.83
N MET A 8 5.96 -19.72 -6.48
CA MET A 8 6.41 -18.79 -5.45
C MET A 8 6.27 -17.33 -5.92
N ASN A 9 6.57 -17.03 -7.19
CA ASN A 9 6.38 -15.70 -7.78
C ASN A 9 4.91 -15.27 -7.75
N LEU A 10 4.00 -16.16 -8.15
CA LEU A 10 2.55 -15.90 -8.11
C LEU A 10 2.07 -15.53 -6.69
N LYS A 11 2.62 -16.16 -5.65
CA LYS A 11 2.28 -15.83 -4.26
C LYS A 11 2.77 -14.43 -3.87
N ASP A 12 3.98 -14.05 -4.30
CA ASP A 12 4.51 -12.72 -4.01
C ASP A 12 3.83 -11.64 -4.86
N GLU A 13 3.40 -11.93 -6.09
CA GLU A 13 2.54 -11.05 -6.90
C GLU A 13 1.18 -10.81 -6.23
N GLN A 14 0.58 -11.87 -5.67
CA GLN A 14 -0.65 -11.74 -4.86
C GLN A 14 -0.43 -10.88 -3.61
N ALA A 15 0.70 -11.05 -2.92
CA ALA A 15 1.06 -10.22 -1.78
C ALA A 15 1.30 -8.74 -2.18
N LEU A 16 1.97 -8.50 -3.31
CA LEU A 16 2.16 -7.16 -3.87
C LEU A 16 0.82 -6.50 -4.21
N THR A 17 -0.10 -7.26 -4.82
CA THR A 17 -1.45 -6.78 -5.14
C THR A 17 -2.21 -6.39 -3.88
N LYS A 18 -2.07 -7.17 -2.80
CA LYS A 18 -2.65 -6.85 -1.50
C LYS A 18 -2.05 -5.56 -0.92
N ALA A 19 -0.73 -5.38 -0.98
CA ALA A 19 -0.07 -4.15 -0.52
C ALA A 19 -0.56 -2.91 -1.29
N MET A 20 -0.74 -3.01 -2.61
CA MET A 20 -1.29 -1.92 -3.43
C MET A 20 -2.76 -1.58 -3.08
N ASN A 21 -3.57 -2.58 -2.73
CA ASN A 21 -4.92 -2.34 -2.24
C ASN A 21 -4.90 -1.65 -0.88
N ASN A 22 -3.99 -2.04 0.02
CA ASN A 22 -3.80 -1.38 1.31
C ASN A 22 -3.33 0.07 1.15
N GLU A 23 -2.44 0.36 0.20
CA GLU A 23 -2.00 1.72 -0.16
C GLU A 23 -3.18 2.59 -0.60
N THR A 24 -4.08 2.01 -1.41
CA THR A 24 -5.31 2.68 -1.85
C THR A 24 -6.23 2.98 -0.67
N GLU A 25 -6.38 2.04 0.26
CA GLU A 25 -7.19 2.21 1.47
C GLU A 25 -6.60 3.29 2.40
N ALA A 26 -5.29 3.26 2.65
CA ALA A 26 -4.59 4.25 3.46
C ALA A 26 -4.75 5.67 2.87
N THR A 27 -4.57 5.81 1.56
CA THR A 27 -4.79 7.08 0.84
C THR A 27 -6.23 7.60 1.00
N SER A 28 -7.23 6.70 0.92
CA SER A 28 -8.62 7.05 1.15
C SER A 28 -8.83 7.56 2.58
N LYS A 29 -8.30 6.86 3.59
CA LYS A 29 -8.41 7.25 5.00
C LYS A 29 -7.79 8.61 5.28
N ILE A 30 -6.61 8.90 4.71
CA ILE A 30 -5.97 10.22 4.85
C ILE A 30 -6.85 11.33 4.24
N THR A 31 -7.44 11.06 3.07
CA THR A 31 -8.33 12.00 2.40
C THR A 31 -9.61 12.25 3.20
N ASP A 32 -10.21 11.19 3.74
CA ASP A 32 -11.41 11.28 4.59
C ASP A 32 -11.11 12.04 5.89
N LEU A 33 -9.98 11.73 6.56
CA LEU A 33 -9.55 12.44 7.78
C LEU A 33 -9.37 13.94 7.52
N ALA A 34 -8.76 14.33 6.40
CA ALA A 34 -8.59 15.74 6.04
C ALA A 34 -9.92 16.46 5.77
N ARG A 35 -10.91 15.75 5.21
CA ARG A 35 -12.28 16.27 5.04
C ARG A 35 -12.95 16.45 6.40
N ASP A 36 -12.92 15.42 7.24
CA ASP A 36 -13.61 15.41 8.52
C ASP A 36 -13.06 16.51 9.45
N TYR A 37 -11.73 16.72 9.46
CA TYR A 37 -11.10 17.85 10.16
C TYR A 37 -11.63 19.21 9.66
N ARG A 38 -11.70 19.38 8.33
CA ARG A 38 -12.19 20.64 7.72
C ARG A 38 -13.64 20.90 8.10
N ASP A 39 -14.48 19.88 8.05
CA ASP A 39 -15.90 19.99 8.37
C ASP A 39 -16.12 20.26 9.86
N ALA A 40 -15.39 19.58 10.75
CA ALA A 40 -15.41 19.85 12.18
C ALA A 40 -15.00 21.31 12.50
N LYS A 41 -13.90 21.78 11.93
CA LYS A 41 -13.43 23.17 12.10
C LYS A 41 -14.44 24.18 11.58
N LYS A 42 -15.08 23.90 10.44
CA LYS A 42 -16.14 24.74 9.88
C LYS A 42 -17.35 24.81 10.81
N ASN A 43 -17.76 23.70 11.41
CA ASN A 43 -18.89 23.66 12.33
C ASN A 43 -18.60 24.47 13.60
N ILE A 44 -17.42 24.32 14.20
CA ILE A 44 -17.00 25.13 15.36
C ILE A 44 -17.00 26.62 15.01
N ASN A 45 -16.46 27.00 13.86
CA ASN A 45 -16.47 28.40 13.39
C ASN A 45 -17.87 28.96 13.12
N ALA A 46 -18.87 28.11 12.90
CA ALA A 46 -20.24 28.53 12.69
C ALA A 46 -21.05 28.61 14.00
N GLU A 47 -20.63 27.85 15.02
CA GLU A 47 -21.29 27.77 16.33
C GLU A 47 -20.83 28.88 17.28
N TYR A 48 -19.57 29.32 17.17
CA TYR A 48 -18.96 30.30 18.08
C TYR A 48 -18.56 31.60 17.38
N GLU A 49 -18.58 32.70 18.13
CA GLU A 49 -18.00 33.97 17.68
C GLU A 49 -16.47 33.86 17.57
N TYR A 50 -15.89 34.73 16.75
CA TYR A 50 -14.46 34.64 16.41
C TYR A 50 -13.53 34.81 17.62
N ASP A 51 -13.88 35.73 18.54
CA ASP A 51 -13.11 36.06 19.75
C ASP A 51 -13.48 35.20 20.96
N ASP A 52 -14.22 34.11 20.75
CA ASP A 52 -14.62 33.21 21.83
C ASP A 52 -13.46 32.28 22.23
N VAL A 53 -13.09 32.30 23.51
CA VAL A 53 -12.05 31.43 24.07
C VAL A 53 -12.43 29.95 23.95
N GLU A 54 -13.72 29.62 24.05
CA GLU A 54 -14.21 28.24 23.89
C GLU A 54 -14.00 27.74 22.45
N ARG A 55 -14.12 28.63 21.45
CA ARG A 55 -13.84 28.32 20.05
C ARG A 55 -12.38 27.91 19.85
N GLU A 56 -11.45 28.68 20.41
CA GLU A 56 -10.01 28.40 20.29
C GLU A 56 -9.65 27.06 20.92
N GLN A 57 -10.16 26.77 22.12
CA GLN A 57 -9.94 25.50 22.81
C GLN A 57 -10.46 24.31 21.98
N LYS A 58 -11.69 24.40 21.45
CA LYS A 58 -12.25 23.33 20.61
C LYS A 58 -11.47 23.13 19.32
N ILE A 59 -10.98 24.21 18.70
CA ILE A 59 -10.14 24.10 17.49
C ILE A 59 -8.81 23.41 17.82
N GLU A 60 -8.19 23.75 18.94
CA GLU A 60 -6.94 23.12 19.39
C GLU A 60 -7.13 21.61 19.64
N GLU A 61 -8.20 21.22 20.32
CA GLU A 61 -8.53 19.81 20.58
C GLU A 61 -8.68 19.00 19.29
N ILE A 62 -9.43 19.51 18.30
CA ILE A 62 -9.59 18.79 17.02
C ILE A 62 -8.31 18.81 16.17
N GLU A 63 -7.48 19.85 16.30
CA GLU A 63 -6.20 19.94 15.60
C GLU A 63 -5.18 18.94 16.15
N ASP A 64 -5.15 18.77 17.46
CA ASP A 64 -4.25 17.81 18.09
C ASP A 64 -4.67 16.37 17.81
N GLN A 65 -5.98 16.07 17.87
CA GLN A 65 -6.48 14.76 17.45
C GLN A 65 -6.16 14.49 15.97
N TYR A 66 -6.40 15.47 15.09
CA TYR A 66 -6.08 15.34 13.66
C TYR A 66 -4.59 15.05 13.42
N LYS A 67 -3.67 15.71 14.15
CA LYS A 67 -2.23 15.45 14.04
C LYS A 67 -1.86 14.03 14.48
N LEU A 68 -2.47 13.54 15.56
CA LEU A 68 -2.24 12.17 16.05
C LEU A 68 -2.72 11.13 15.03
N ASP A 69 -3.95 11.27 14.55
CA ASP A 69 -4.53 10.36 13.57
C ASP A 69 -3.75 10.37 12.24
N LEU A 70 -3.29 11.56 11.81
CA LEU A 70 -2.47 11.70 10.62
C LEU A 70 -1.09 11.06 10.79
N ALA A 71 -0.49 11.13 11.98
CA ALA A 71 0.78 10.47 12.27
C ALA A 71 0.65 8.94 12.17
N GLU A 72 -0.39 8.37 12.77
CA GLU A 72 -0.68 6.92 12.69
C GLU A 72 -0.86 6.46 11.23
N LEU A 73 -1.64 7.20 10.44
CA LEU A 73 -1.86 6.87 9.03
C LEU A 73 -0.57 6.98 8.20
N ASN A 74 0.32 7.92 8.51
CA ASN A 74 1.61 8.05 7.83
C ASN A 74 2.57 6.91 8.19
N GLU A 75 2.55 6.43 9.44
CA GLU A 75 3.30 5.24 9.83
C GLU A 75 2.82 4.01 9.05
N TRP A 76 1.50 3.80 8.99
CA TRP A 76 0.90 2.73 8.19
C TRP A 76 1.28 2.83 6.70
N GLN A 77 1.25 4.03 6.13
CA GLN A 77 1.64 4.25 4.73
C GLN A 77 3.12 3.87 4.49
N THR A 78 4.00 4.22 5.43
CA THR A 78 5.42 3.87 5.37
C THR A 78 5.64 2.37 5.42
N GLU A 79 4.90 1.65 6.27
CA GLU A 79 4.95 0.19 6.34
C GLU A 79 4.53 -0.46 5.02
N ILE A 80 3.42 0.00 4.43
CA ILE A 80 2.92 -0.48 3.13
C ILE A 80 3.95 -0.25 2.02
N ASP A 81 4.57 0.93 1.98
CA ASP A 81 5.59 1.26 0.99
C ASP A 81 6.82 0.34 1.11
N ASN A 82 7.25 0.04 2.34
CA ASN A 82 8.34 -0.89 2.60
C ASN A 82 7.98 -2.33 2.15
N GLU A 83 6.78 -2.81 2.48
CA GLU A 83 6.31 -4.13 2.03
C GLU A 83 6.28 -4.23 0.50
N LYS A 84 5.81 -3.19 -0.18
CA LYS A 84 5.75 -3.11 -1.63
C LYS A 84 7.13 -3.21 -2.27
N VAL A 85 8.10 -2.43 -1.77
CA VAL A 85 9.49 -2.43 -2.26
C VAL A 85 10.15 -3.80 -2.03
N GLU A 86 9.95 -4.39 -0.85
CA GLU A 86 10.48 -5.72 -0.55
C GLU A 86 9.93 -6.77 -1.53
N LYS A 87 8.60 -6.78 -1.75
CA LYS A 87 7.96 -7.73 -2.66
C LYS A 87 8.39 -7.56 -4.11
N GLN A 88 8.46 -6.32 -4.60
CA GLN A 88 8.98 -6.03 -5.94
C GLN A 88 10.42 -6.54 -6.11
N THR A 89 11.26 -6.37 -5.10
CA THR A 89 12.66 -6.85 -5.13
C THR A 89 12.74 -8.38 -5.17
N VAL A 90 11.90 -9.07 -4.41
CA VAL A 90 11.86 -10.54 -4.38
C VAL A 90 11.35 -11.11 -5.71
N ILE A 91 10.33 -10.49 -6.30
CA ILE A 91 9.79 -10.89 -7.59
C ILE A 91 10.86 -10.76 -8.67
N ALA A 92 11.51 -9.60 -8.79
CA ALA A 92 12.54 -9.35 -9.80
C ALA A 92 13.69 -10.38 -9.71
N LYS A 93 14.19 -10.67 -8.50
CA LYS A 93 15.25 -11.68 -8.31
C LYS A 93 14.82 -13.07 -8.75
N ARG A 94 13.54 -13.43 -8.61
CA ARG A 94 13.04 -14.74 -9.03
C ARG A 94 12.78 -14.82 -10.52
N GLU A 95 12.33 -13.72 -11.13
CA GLU A 95 12.26 -13.60 -12.59
C GLU A 95 13.65 -13.81 -13.20
N ASP A 96 14.67 -13.10 -12.71
CA ASP A 96 16.06 -13.29 -13.15
C ASP A 96 16.52 -14.76 -13.02
N MET A 97 16.16 -15.44 -11.92
CA MET A 97 16.48 -16.86 -11.73
C MET A 97 15.73 -17.77 -12.70
N ILE A 98 14.45 -17.50 -12.95
CA ILE A 98 13.63 -18.27 -13.91
C ILE A 98 14.23 -18.14 -15.30
N ASP A 99 14.58 -16.92 -15.72
CA ASP A 99 15.18 -16.63 -17.02
C ASP A 99 16.49 -17.39 -17.20
N MET A 100 17.38 -17.35 -16.19
CA MET A 100 18.63 -18.13 -16.21
C MET A 100 18.38 -19.64 -16.37
N TYR A 101 17.44 -20.21 -15.60
CA TYR A 101 17.12 -21.64 -15.72
C TYR A 101 16.47 -21.99 -17.07
N GLU A 102 15.72 -21.07 -17.65
CA GLU A 102 15.14 -21.25 -18.98
C GLU A 102 16.20 -21.15 -20.06
N GLU A 103 17.18 -20.25 -19.96
CA GLU A 103 18.31 -20.18 -20.90
C GLU A 103 19.12 -21.49 -20.90
N GLU A 104 19.42 -22.03 -19.72
CA GLU A 104 20.20 -23.27 -19.55
C GLU A 104 19.44 -24.55 -19.93
N MET A 105 18.12 -24.50 -20.12
CA MET A 105 17.34 -25.67 -20.52
C MET A 105 17.62 -26.09 -21.98
N PRO A 106 17.90 -27.39 -22.24
CA PRO A 106 18.01 -27.92 -23.60
C PRO A 106 16.73 -27.67 -24.43
N GLU A 107 16.88 -27.30 -25.70
CA GLU A 107 15.75 -26.97 -26.61
C GLU A 107 14.71 -28.10 -26.75
N GLU A 108 15.15 -29.36 -26.61
CA GLU A 108 14.29 -30.55 -26.64
C GLU A 108 13.34 -30.61 -25.44
N ILE A 109 13.75 -30.10 -24.27
CA ILE A 109 12.95 -30.03 -23.04
C ILE A 109 12.06 -28.77 -23.03
N LYS A 110 12.49 -27.68 -23.67
CA LYS A 110 11.69 -26.45 -23.84
C LYS A 110 10.38 -26.69 -24.61
N LYS A 111 10.39 -27.60 -25.59
CA LYS A 111 9.20 -27.95 -26.38
C LYS A 111 8.14 -28.69 -25.57
N ASP A 112 8.51 -29.55 -24.63
CA ASP A 112 7.56 -30.23 -23.73
C ASP A 112 7.01 -29.28 -22.64
N HIS A 113 7.78 -28.26 -22.24
CA HIS A 113 7.37 -27.29 -21.23
C HIS A 113 6.48 -26.14 -21.74
N THR A 114 6.36 -25.95 -23.06
CA THR A 114 5.55 -24.88 -23.67
C THR A 114 4.19 -25.32 -24.20
N TYR A 115 3.90 -26.63 -24.33
CA TYR A 115 2.61 -27.11 -24.83
C TYR A 115 2.02 -28.22 -23.97
N GLY A 116 1.43 -27.82 -22.84
CA GLY A 116 0.40 -28.57 -22.12
C GLY A 116 -1.03 -28.28 -22.62
N TYR A 117 -1.20 -27.79 -23.84
CA TYR A 117 -2.48 -27.71 -24.53
C TYR A 117 -2.45 -28.65 -25.74
N ASN A 118 -3.04 -29.83 -25.56
CA ASN A 118 -3.69 -30.62 -26.60
C ASN A 118 -4.94 -31.25 -25.97
#